data_AF-A0A1Q2MD78-F1
#
_entry.id   AF-A0A1Q2MD78-F1
#
_cell.length_a   1.000
_cell.length_b   1.000
_cell.length_c   1.000
_cell.angle_alpha   90.00
_cell.angle_beta   90.00
_cell.angle_gamma   90.00
#
_symmetry.space_group_name_H-M   'P 1'
#
loop_
_entity.id
_entity.type
_entity.pdbx_description
1 polymer ?
#
loop_
_entity_poly.entity_id
_entity_poly.type
_entity_poly.pdbx_seq_one_letter_code
_entity_poly.pdbx_strand_id
1 'polypeptide(L)'
;MLNLLKICTYILVPAAVVIAGKIAMDSVSVSTGYEDVLSAPTASETAQQSIGSQSDDEDSTEHALITAAMALAQKINPPIEKSGTVVSRTGGPDSGQKPEPPTPKPPVVYTKFKLLGTCVNHTNPARSIAYIDVPGKGKQWVYKGEDVNHSVIKDIMAGSILVDQGGSVTELFVPQAAPNPLLKTAGSVGQSRESELTAQVQPGSAEAAAYAQAQAEEARQQASVTEDEQERREELVEKATNRRGVSYTVEKSSQVHRIIRPASTSRTVSAPANTPRGPTDPAEAAANAKKLLSVMESNPALNSSANKENMEKLLSVLESMSEEKNDASEAASDK
;
A
#
# COMPACT_ATOMS: atom_id res chain seq x y z
N MET A 1 -30.40 17.63 38.42
CA MET A 1 -29.55 17.21 37.27
C MET A 1 -29.24 15.71 37.24
N LEU A 2 -29.11 14.99 38.37
CA LEU A 2 -28.88 13.52 38.34
C LEU A 2 -30.01 12.69 37.72
N ASN A 3 -31.25 13.17 37.75
CA ASN A 3 -32.39 12.43 37.18
C ASN A 3 -32.39 12.44 35.64
N LEU A 4 -31.84 13.50 35.02
CA LEU A 4 -31.71 13.60 33.56
C LEU A 4 -30.68 12.58 33.04
N LEU A 5 -29.56 12.41 33.75
CA LEU A 5 -28.51 11.45 33.40
C LEU A 5 -29.03 10.00 33.40
N LYS A 6 -29.91 9.68 34.36
CA LYS A 6 -30.55 8.35 34.44
C LYS A 6 -31.46 8.09 33.26
N ILE A 7 -32.30 9.05 32.87
CA ILE A 7 -33.21 8.92 31.73
C ILE A 7 -32.43 8.74 30.42
N CYS A 8 -31.37 9.51 30.18
CA CYS A 8 -30.52 9.34 28.99
C CYS A 8 -29.88 7.95 28.93
N THR A 9 -29.45 7.40 30.08
CA THR A 9 -28.84 6.06 30.13
C THR A 9 -29.85 4.98 29.74
N TYR A 10 -31.12 5.09 30.18
CA TYR A 10 -32.17 4.14 29.81
C TYR A 10 -32.56 4.17 28.33
N ILE A 11 -32.39 5.31 27.65
CA ILE A 11 -32.69 5.44 26.21
C ILE A 11 -31.50 4.93 25.36
N LEU A 12 -30.27 5.12 25.84
CA LEU A 12 -29.07 4.79 25.06
C LEU A 12 -28.85 3.27 24.91
N VAL A 13 -29.19 2.48 25.94
CA VAL A 13 -29.04 1.01 25.93
C VAL A 13 -29.87 0.34 24.83
N PRO A 14 -31.20 0.55 24.71
CA PRO A 14 -31.99 -0.07 23.65
C PRO A 14 -31.58 0.41 22.25
N ALA A 15 -31.19 1.69 22.10
CA ALA A 15 -30.70 2.21 20.83
C ALA A 15 -29.43 1.47 20.35
N ALA A 16 -28.49 1.19 21.25
CA ALA A 16 -27.28 0.42 20.93
C ALA A 16 -27.59 -1.03 20.50
N VAL A 17 -28.59 -1.67 21.12
CA VAL A 17 -29.01 -3.03 20.76
C VAL A 17 -29.63 -3.08 19.37
N VAL A 18 -30.45 -2.08 18.99
CA VAL A 18 -31.04 -1.99 17.65
C VAL A 18 -29.97 -1.79 16.57
N ILE A 19 -28.98 -0.94 16.84
CA ILE A 19 -27.86 -0.69 15.91
C ILE A 19 -27.02 -1.97 15.73
N ALA A 20 -26.69 -2.67 16.82
CA ALA A 20 -25.94 -3.92 16.75
C ALA A 20 -26.72 -5.01 15.97
N GLY A 21 -28.04 -5.09 16.15
CA GLY A 21 -28.90 -6.02 15.41
C GLY A 21 -28.93 -5.74 13.90
N LYS A 22 -29.01 -4.47 13.50
CA LYS A 22 -28.92 -4.04 12.11
C LYS A 22 -27.59 -4.45 11.46
N ILE A 23 -26.46 -4.19 12.12
CA ILE A 23 -25.13 -4.55 11.61
C ILE A 23 -25.00 -6.07 11.44
N ALA A 24 -25.53 -6.86 12.38
CA ALA A 24 -25.49 -8.33 12.30
C ALA A 24 -26.33 -8.88 11.13
N MET A 25 -27.51 -8.30 10.85
CA MET A 25 -28.35 -8.70 9.72
C MET A 25 -27.74 -8.34 8.36
N ASP A 26 -27.14 -7.15 8.24
CA ASP A 26 -26.52 -6.71 7.00
C ASP A 26 -25.26 -7.54 6.66
N SER A 27 -24.51 -8.03 7.67
CA SER A 27 -23.33 -8.89 7.47
C SER A 27 -23.64 -10.25 6.85
N VAL A 28 -24.84 -10.80 7.10
CA VAL A 28 -25.25 -12.10 6.54
C VAL A 28 -25.61 -11.99 5.05
N SER A 29 -25.98 -10.80 4.57
CA SER A 29 -26.47 -10.60 3.20
C SER A 29 -25.35 -10.42 2.17
N VAL A 30 -24.10 -10.27 2.61
CA VAL A 30 -22.94 -10.00 1.72
C VAL A 30 -22.37 -11.29 1.13
N SER A 31 -22.68 -12.48 1.67
CA SER A 31 -22.03 -13.72 1.22
C SER A 31 -22.62 -14.36 -0.04
N THR A 32 -23.80 -13.93 -0.52
CA THR A 32 -24.48 -14.61 -1.64
C THR A 32 -23.95 -14.23 -3.02
N GLY A 33 -23.14 -13.16 -3.13
CA GLY A 33 -22.53 -12.73 -4.39
C GLY A 33 -21.13 -13.30 -4.68
N TYR A 34 -20.48 -13.96 -3.72
CA TYR A 34 -19.11 -14.48 -3.92
C TYR A 34 -19.08 -15.79 -4.69
N GLU A 35 -20.12 -16.62 -4.58
CA GLU A 35 -20.20 -17.89 -5.30
C GLU A 35 -20.25 -17.66 -6.83
N ASP A 36 -20.89 -16.58 -7.28
CA ASP A 36 -20.98 -16.24 -8.71
C ASP A 36 -19.63 -15.74 -9.26
N VAL A 37 -18.84 -15.06 -8.42
CA VAL A 37 -17.47 -14.60 -8.75
C VAL A 37 -16.45 -15.74 -8.68
N LEU A 38 -16.67 -16.72 -7.80
CA LEU A 38 -15.85 -17.93 -7.70
C LEU A 38 -16.18 -18.96 -8.79
N SER A 39 -17.43 -18.97 -9.26
CA SER A 39 -17.90 -19.85 -10.36
C SER A 39 -17.61 -19.27 -11.75
N ALA A 40 -17.30 -17.98 -11.84
CA ALA A 40 -16.89 -17.37 -13.09
C ALA A 40 -15.58 -18.03 -13.57
N PRO A 41 -15.51 -18.51 -14.83
CA PRO A 41 -14.32 -19.16 -15.35
C PRO A 41 -13.12 -18.23 -15.21
N THR A 42 -12.06 -18.75 -14.61
CA THR A 42 -10.87 -17.94 -14.31
C THR A 42 -10.24 -17.52 -15.64
N ALA A 43 -9.67 -16.31 -15.72
CA ALA A 43 -9.05 -15.81 -16.96
C ALA A 43 -8.01 -16.80 -17.56
N SER A 44 -7.34 -17.58 -16.72
CA SER A 44 -6.46 -18.67 -17.15
C SER A 44 -7.19 -19.81 -17.86
N GLU A 45 -8.39 -20.17 -17.41
CA GLU A 45 -9.23 -21.22 -17.99
C GLU A 45 -9.77 -20.82 -19.36
N THR A 46 -10.16 -19.54 -19.51
CA THR A 46 -10.54 -18.99 -20.83
C THR A 46 -9.36 -18.93 -21.81
N ALA A 47 -8.14 -18.72 -21.32
CA ALA A 47 -6.93 -18.76 -22.14
C ALA A 47 -6.53 -20.20 -22.51
N GLN A 48 -6.80 -21.18 -21.65
CA GLN A 48 -6.46 -22.57 -21.93
C GLN A 48 -7.46 -23.22 -22.91
N GLN A 49 -8.73 -22.83 -22.87
CA GLN A 49 -9.74 -23.26 -23.86
C GLN A 49 -9.47 -22.71 -25.27
N SER A 50 -8.87 -21.52 -25.41
CA SER A 50 -8.50 -20.98 -26.71
C SER A 50 -7.25 -21.64 -27.30
N ILE A 51 -6.36 -22.17 -26.46
CA ILE A 51 -5.16 -22.90 -26.89
C ILE A 51 -5.51 -24.29 -27.43
N GLY A 52 -6.53 -24.96 -26.89
CA GLY A 52 -6.89 -26.32 -27.30
C GLY A 52 -7.67 -26.43 -28.62
N SER A 53 -8.06 -25.30 -29.23
CA SER A 53 -8.91 -25.29 -30.45
C SER A 53 -8.18 -24.86 -31.73
N GLN A 54 -6.86 -24.64 -31.69
CA GLN A 54 -6.08 -24.43 -32.91
C GLN A 54 -5.59 -25.76 -33.46
N SER A 55 -6.19 -26.16 -34.57
CA SER A 55 -5.81 -27.26 -35.45
C SER A 55 -4.32 -27.23 -35.82
N ASP A 56 -3.76 -28.42 -36.03
CA ASP A 56 -2.36 -28.79 -36.31
C ASP A 56 -1.70 -28.10 -37.54
N ASP A 57 -1.60 -26.77 -37.54
CA ASP A 57 -0.68 -26.02 -38.39
C ASP A 57 0.57 -25.66 -37.57
N GLU A 58 1.42 -26.66 -37.34
CA GLU A 58 2.62 -26.65 -36.48
C GLU A 58 3.71 -25.63 -36.87
N ASP A 59 3.62 -24.97 -38.04
CA ASP A 59 4.66 -24.05 -38.53
C ASP A 59 4.32 -22.55 -38.37
N SER A 60 3.17 -22.18 -37.77
CA SER A 60 2.72 -20.77 -37.72
C SER A 60 2.48 -20.21 -36.31
N THR A 61 2.46 -21.04 -35.27
CA THR A 61 2.14 -20.62 -33.89
C THR A 61 3.24 -19.78 -33.23
N GLU A 62 4.50 -19.92 -33.65
CA GLU A 62 5.59 -19.06 -33.16
C GLU A 62 5.37 -17.58 -33.56
N HIS A 63 4.71 -17.34 -34.70
CA HIS A 63 4.49 -15.98 -35.18
C HIS A 63 3.41 -15.21 -34.41
N ALA A 64 2.38 -15.86 -33.85
CA ALA A 64 1.29 -15.15 -33.17
C ALA A 64 1.76 -14.46 -31.88
N LEU A 65 2.55 -15.17 -31.06
CA LEU A 65 3.14 -14.64 -29.83
C LEU A 65 4.15 -13.54 -30.11
N ILE A 66 5.02 -13.73 -31.11
CA ILE A 66 5.99 -12.71 -31.53
C ILE A 66 5.27 -11.46 -32.04
N THR A 67 4.17 -11.61 -32.78
CA THR A 67 3.38 -10.49 -33.30
C THR A 67 2.68 -9.71 -32.18
N ALA A 68 2.10 -10.42 -31.20
CA ALA A 68 1.49 -9.80 -30.03
C ALA A 68 2.53 -9.07 -29.16
N ALA A 69 3.71 -9.66 -28.96
CA ALA A 69 4.81 -9.05 -28.23
C ALA A 69 5.37 -7.81 -28.95
N MET A 70 5.53 -7.85 -30.27
CA MET A 70 5.95 -6.68 -31.06
C MET A 70 4.91 -5.54 -30.99
N ALA A 71 3.62 -5.85 -31.09
CA ALA A 71 2.56 -4.85 -30.98
C ALA A 71 2.57 -4.16 -29.60
N LEU A 72 2.82 -4.93 -28.53
CA LEU A 72 2.88 -4.40 -27.18
C LEU A 72 4.15 -3.58 -26.94
N ALA A 73 5.29 -4.02 -27.49
CA ALA A 73 6.56 -3.27 -27.45
C ALA A 73 6.43 -1.90 -28.14
N GLN A 74 5.74 -1.84 -29.29
CA GLN A 74 5.52 -0.60 -30.02
C GLN A 74 4.60 0.38 -29.27
N LYS A 75 3.68 -0.14 -28.44
CA LYS A 75 2.80 0.68 -27.59
C LYS A 75 3.51 1.22 -26.34
N ILE A 76 4.44 0.46 -25.76
CA ILE A 76 5.24 0.88 -24.59
C ILE A 76 6.32 1.87 -25.00
N ASN A 77 6.95 1.66 -26.16
CA ASN A 77 8.05 2.49 -26.65
C ASN A 77 7.73 3.01 -28.05
N PRO A 78 6.83 4.01 -28.18
CA PRO A 78 6.53 4.59 -29.48
C PRO A 78 7.85 5.12 -30.08
N PRO A 79 8.19 4.74 -31.33
CA PRO A 79 9.43 5.18 -31.94
C PRO A 79 9.47 6.71 -31.94
N ILE A 80 10.51 7.27 -31.32
CA ILE A 80 10.72 8.72 -31.25
C ILE A 80 10.80 9.22 -32.69
N GLU A 81 9.76 9.92 -33.13
CA GLU A 81 9.75 10.59 -34.41
C GLU A 81 10.95 11.54 -34.41
N LYS A 82 11.93 11.27 -35.29
CA LYS A 82 13.09 12.12 -35.54
C LYS A 82 12.60 13.41 -36.19
N SER A 83 11.96 14.26 -35.40
CA SER A 83 11.56 15.59 -35.78
C SER A 83 12.81 16.45 -35.91
N GLY A 84 13.07 16.87 -37.14
CA GLY A 84 13.61 18.19 -37.45
C GLY A 84 15.02 18.51 -36.96
N THR A 85 15.96 18.46 -37.91
CA THR A 85 16.95 19.52 -38.16
C THR A 85 17.68 20.07 -36.92
N VAL A 86 18.74 19.37 -36.54
CA VAL A 86 19.83 19.95 -35.74
C VAL A 86 20.45 21.09 -36.56
N VAL A 87 20.11 22.32 -36.20
CA VAL A 87 20.86 23.50 -36.64
C VAL A 87 22.21 23.44 -35.93
N SER A 88 23.23 23.01 -36.68
CA SER A 88 24.64 23.17 -36.30
C SER A 88 24.90 24.64 -35.96
N ARG A 89 25.04 24.95 -34.67
CA ARG A 89 25.62 26.22 -34.23
C ARG A 89 27.13 26.06 -34.25
N THR A 90 27.71 26.76 -35.20
CA THR A 90 29.13 26.95 -35.48
C THR A 90 29.86 27.46 -34.24
N GLY A 91 31.14 27.07 -34.14
CA GLY A 91 31.96 27.16 -32.94
C GLY A 91 32.17 28.56 -32.37
N GLY A 92 32.20 28.63 -31.05
CA GLY A 92 32.84 29.69 -30.29
C GLY A 92 34.22 29.20 -29.81
N PRO A 93 35.25 30.08 -29.79
CA PRO A 93 36.62 29.69 -29.50
C PRO A 93 36.81 29.27 -28.04
N ASP A 94 37.58 28.22 -27.91
CA ASP A 94 38.10 27.56 -26.71
C ASP A 94 38.77 28.58 -25.77
N SER A 95 38.03 29.10 -24.80
CA SER A 95 38.62 29.90 -23.72
C SER A 95 39.09 28.93 -22.65
N GLY A 96 40.41 28.79 -22.52
CA GLY A 96 41.08 27.94 -21.54
C GLY A 96 40.53 28.13 -20.12
N GLN A 97 39.62 27.24 -19.73
CA GLN A 97 39.18 27.12 -18.36
C GLN A 97 40.28 26.40 -17.58
N LYS A 98 41.00 27.21 -16.80
CA LYS A 98 41.89 26.78 -15.72
C LYS A 98 41.21 25.65 -14.93
N PRO A 99 41.86 24.50 -14.70
CA PRO A 99 41.26 23.38 -13.98
C PRO A 99 40.82 23.84 -12.60
N GLU A 100 39.52 23.86 -12.38
CA GLU A 100 38.91 24.18 -11.11
C GLU A 100 39.38 23.12 -10.09
N PRO A 101 39.90 23.53 -8.92
CA PRO A 101 40.35 22.59 -7.91
C PRO A 101 39.16 21.70 -7.50
N PRO A 102 39.37 20.39 -7.31
CA PRO A 102 38.29 19.45 -7.01
C PRO A 102 37.56 19.91 -5.75
N THR A 103 36.33 20.36 -5.92
CA THR A 103 35.47 20.76 -4.82
C THR A 103 35.30 19.53 -3.91
N PRO A 104 35.59 19.63 -2.60
CA PRO A 104 35.43 18.50 -1.70
C PRO A 104 33.97 18.05 -1.75
N LYS A 105 33.74 16.81 -2.17
CA LYS A 105 32.40 16.21 -2.17
C LYS A 105 31.89 16.23 -0.72
N PRO A 106 30.67 16.73 -0.47
CA PRO A 106 30.11 16.70 0.87
C PRO A 106 30.10 15.26 1.38
N PRO A 107 30.35 15.05 2.69
CA PRO A 107 30.33 13.71 3.26
C PRO A 107 28.96 13.09 3.00
N VAL A 108 28.95 11.89 2.42
CA VAL A 108 27.71 11.12 2.25
C VAL A 108 27.19 10.80 3.64
N VAL A 109 26.13 11.49 4.04
CA VAL A 109 25.53 11.29 5.36
C VAL A 109 24.68 10.02 5.28
N TYR A 110 25.19 8.93 5.85
CA TYR A 110 24.48 7.67 5.92
C TYR A 110 23.43 7.75 7.05
N THR A 111 22.16 7.77 6.67
CA THR A 111 21.04 7.48 7.58
C THR A 111 21.23 6.10 8.20
N LYS A 112 21.16 6.02 9.53
CA LYS A 112 21.43 4.77 10.27
C LYS A 112 20.25 3.80 10.33
N PHE A 113 19.10 4.15 9.79
CA PHE A 113 17.89 3.32 9.82
C PHE A 113 17.59 2.75 8.43
N LYS A 114 17.00 1.56 8.40
CA LYS A 114 16.61 0.88 7.17
C LYS A 114 15.12 1.11 6.90
N LEU A 115 14.79 1.63 5.71
CA LEU A 115 13.40 1.67 5.27
C LEU A 115 12.97 0.25 4.88
N LEU A 116 11.84 -0.22 5.43
CA LEU A 116 11.30 -1.55 5.13
C LEU A 116 10.06 -1.50 4.23
N GLY A 117 9.29 -0.41 4.30
CA GLY A 117 8.10 -0.25 3.48
C GLY A 117 7.45 1.13 3.65
N THR A 118 6.54 1.46 2.74
CA THR A 118 5.80 2.73 2.72
C THR A 118 4.34 2.47 2.37
N CYS A 119 3.41 3.12 3.07
CA CYS A 119 2.00 3.16 2.70
C CYS A 119 1.63 4.62 2.42
N VAL A 120 1.35 4.93 1.15
CA VAL A 120 1.05 6.28 0.69
C VAL A 120 -0.45 6.45 0.61
N ASN A 121 -0.96 7.52 1.21
CA ASN A 121 -2.35 7.93 1.05
C ASN A 121 -2.41 9.10 0.06
N HIS A 122 -2.89 8.83 -1.16
CA HIS A 122 -2.99 9.84 -2.23
C HIS A 122 -3.98 10.96 -1.90
N THR A 123 -5.06 10.66 -1.17
CA THR A 123 -6.08 11.64 -0.78
C THR A 123 -5.59 12.55 0.34
N ASN A 124 -4.79 12.01 1.27
CA ASN A 124 -4.26 12.76 2.39
C ASN A 124 -2.80 12.38 2.69
N PRO A 125 -1.82 13.07 2.08
CA PRO A 125 -0.39 12.79 2.26
C PRO A 125 0.09 12.93 3.71
N ALA A 126 -0.61 13.67 4.57
CA ALA A 126 -0.26 13.78 5.99
C ALA A 126 -0.53 12.48 6.77
N ARG A 127 -1.36 11.58 6.23
CA ARG A 127 -1.63 10.25 6.79
C ARG A 127 -0.78 9.14 6.18
N SER A 128 0.15 9.46 5.28
CA SER A 128 1.13 8.50 4.79
C SER A 128 2.03 8.04 5.94
N ILE A 129 2.40 6.76 5.92
CA ILE A 129 3.22 6.13 6.95
C ILE A 129 4.37 5.33 6.33
N ALA A 130 5.50 5.31 7.01
CA ALA A 130 6.66 4.50 6.64
C ALA A 130 6.99 3.50 7.74
N TYR A 131 7.39 2.30 7.34
CA TYR A 131 7.88 1.27 8.25
C TYR A 131 9.40 1.25 8.21
N ILE A 132 10.03 1.56 9.34
CA ILE A 132 11.48 1.71 9.43
C ILE A 132 12.05 0.81 10.54
N ASP A 133 13.26 0.31 10.34
CA ASP A 133 14.04 -0.39 11.34
C ASP A 133 15.15 0.52 11.86
N VAL A 134 15.01 0.94 13.12
CA VAL A 134 15.92 1.85 13.78
C VAL A 134 16.86 1.05 14.68
N PRO A 135 18.20 1.15 14.50
CA PRO A 135 19.14 0.40 15.31
C PRO A 135 18.97 0.77 16.79
N GLY A 136 18.75 -0.26 17.62
CA GLY A 136 18.55 -0.12 19.07
C GLY A 136 17.10 0.12 19.52
N LYS A 137 16.23 0.66 18.66
CA LYS A 137 14.79 0.80 18.96
C LYS A 137 13.93 -0.31 18.31
N GLY A 138 14.46 -0.93 17.25
CA GLY A 138 13.75 -1.94 16.46
C GLY A 138 12.85 -1.31 15.40
N LYS A 139 11.83 -2.07 14.99
CA LYS A 139 10.94 -1.71 13.89
C LYS A 139 9.77 -0.87 14.38
N GLN A 140 9.51 0.25 13.73
CA GLN A 140 8.42 1.16 14.08
C GLN A 140 7.77 1.80 12.85
N TRP A 141 6.52 2.20 13.01
CA TRP A 141 5.80 3.01 12.03
C TRP A 141 6.02 4.48 12.34
N VAL A 142 6.32 5.27 11.32
CA VAL A 142 6.56 6.72 11.44
C VAL A 142 5.72 7.51 10.44
N TYR A 143 5.29 8.69 10.86
CA TYR A 143 4.51 9.61 10.06
C TYR A 143 5.39 10.70 9.43
N LYS A 144 4.81 11.41 8.45
CA LYS A 144 5.39 12.64 7.90
C LYS A 144 5.55 13.70 9.01
N GLY A 145 6.73 14.31 9.07
CA GLY A 145 7.11 15.33 10.05
C GLY A 145 7.64 14.77 11.38
N GLU A 146 7.68 13.45 11.54
CA GLU A 146 8.16 12.82 12.78
C GLU A 146 9.69 12.76 12.82
N ASP A 147 10.25 12.94 14.02
CA ASP A 147 11.69 12.90 14.29
C ASP A 147 12.16 11.47 14.56
N VAL A 148 12.98 10.94 13.65
CA VAL A 148 13.63 9.64 13.75
C VAL A 148 15.11 9.86 14.07
N ASN A 149 15.46 9.79 15.36
CA ASN A 149 16.79 10.09 15.89
C ASN A 149 17.23 11.55 15.63
N HIS A 150 18.03 11.80 14.58
CA HIS A 150 18.50 13.14 14.21
C HIS A 150 18.01 13.53 12.81
N SER A 151 16.90 12.92 12.39
CA SER A 151 16.42 12.99 11.02
C SER A 151 14.92 13.22 11.03
N VAL A 152 14.46 14.20 10.27
CA VAL A 152 13.03 14.54 10.16
C VAL A 152 12.49 13.92 8.88
N ILE A 153 11.42 13.13 8.96
CA ILE A 153 10.77 12.58 7.77
C ILE A 153 10.04 13.73 7.06
N LYS A 154 10.56 14.23 5.95
CA LYS A 154 9.96 15.36 5.23
C LYS A 154 8.78 14.94 4.36
N ASP A 155 8.91 13.83 3.65
CA ASP A 155 7.84 13.29 2.82
C ASP A 155 7.92 11.77 2.66
N ILE A 156 6.77 11.15 2.39
CA ILE A 156 6.64 9.69 2.22
C ILE A 156 6.03 9.44 0.84
N MET A 157 6.82 8.86 -0.06
CA MET A 157 6.46 8.53 -1.43
C MET A 157 6.30 7.01 -1.60
N ALA A 158 5.85 6.57 -2.78
CA ALA A 158 5.62 5.16 -3.06
C ALA A 158 6.97 4.47 -3.27
N GLY A 159 7.45 3.74 -2.25
CA GLY A 159 8.72 3.03 -2.30
C GLY A 159 9.94 3.87 -1.90
N SER A 160 9.77 5.13 -1.52
CA SER A 160 10.85 5.96 -0.99
C SER A 160 10.37 7.00 0.03
N ILE A 161 11.29 7.53 0.83
CA ILE A 161 11.04 8.62 1.78
C ILE A 161 12.10 9.71 1.62
N LEU A 162 11.69 10.96 1.81
CA LEU A 162 12.60 12.11 1.88
C LEU A 162 12.90 12.42 3.34
N VAL A 163 14.19 12.42 3.68
CA VAL A 163 14.69 12.60 5.05
C VAL A 163 15.54 13.85 5.12
N ASP A 164 15.22 14.75 6.05
CA ASP A 164 16.01 15.95 6.33
C ASP A 164 16.95 15.70 7.53
N GLN A 165 18.25 15.82 7.30
CA GLN A 165 19.29 15.71 8.32
C GLN A 165 20.03 17.05 8.42
N GLY A 166 19.51 17.95 9.25
CA GLY A 166 20.17 19.23 9.52
C GLY A 166 20.32 20.12 8.27
N GLY A 167 19.36 20.08 7.35
CA GLY A 167 19.33 20.88 6.12
C GLY A 167 19.74 20.10 4.87
N SER A 168 20.26 18.87 5.01
CA SER A 168 20.52 17.98 3.88
C SER A 168 19.35 17.04 3.67
N VAL A 169 18.69 17.14 2.52
CA VAL A 169 17.58 16.26 2.14
C VAL A 169 18.13 15.06 1.38
N THR A 170 17.92 13.85 1.91
CA THR A 170 18.34 12.59 1.30
C THR A 170 17.12 11.72 1.04
N GLU A 171 17.07 11.11 -0.14
CA GLU A 171 16.04 10.13 -0.49
C GLU A 171 16.48 8.71 -0.11
N LEU A 172 15.61 7.97 0.56
CA LEU A 172 15.81 6.57 0.94
C LEU A 172 14.80 5.68 0.24
N PHE A 173 15.28 4.61 -0.41
CA PHE A 173 14.46 3.66 -1.13
C PHE A 173 14.17 2.41 -0.28
N VAL A 174 12.99 1.82 -0.48
CA VAL A 174 12.66 0.51 0.06
C VAL A 174 13.56 -0.51 -0.65
N PRO A 175 14.32 -1.33 0.08
CA PRO A 175 15.11 -2.38 -0.52
C PRO A 175 14.14 -3.35 -1.20
N GLN A 176 14.12 -3.33 -2.53
CA GLN A 176 13.43 -4.37 -3.28
C GLN A 176 14.13 -5.68 -2.93
N ALA A 177 13.39 -6.58 -2.27
CA ALA A 177 13.83 -7.95 -2.18
C ALA A 177 14.10 -8.40 -3.63
N ALA A 178 15.31 -8.92 -3.89
CA ALA A 178 15.57 -9.56 -5.16
C ALA A 178 14.41 -10.53 -5.40
N PRO A 179 13.81 -10.55 -6.60
CA PRO A 179 12.70 -11.45 -6.89
C PRO A 179 13.20 -12.85 -6.58
N ASN A 180 12.76 -13.41 -5.46
CA ASN A 180 13.10 -14.78 -5.13
C ASN A 180 12.47 -15.59 -6.27
N PRO A 181 13.23 -16.35 -7.05
CA PRO A 181 12.67 -17.25 -8.05
C PRO A 181 11.95 -18.36 -7.30
N LEU A 182 10.72 -18.07 -6.87
CA LEU A 182 9.81 -18.98 -6.18
C LEU A 182 9.34 -20.10 -7.12
N LEU A 183 9.52 -19.92 -8.42
CA LEU A 183 9.59 -21.00 -9.38
C LEU A 183 11.00 -21.58 -9.34
N LYS A 184 11.23 -22.53 -8.43
CA LYS A 184 12.12 -23.65 -8.76
C LYS A 184 11.45 -24.33 -9.93
N THR A 185 11.83 -23.95 -11.15
CA THR A 185 11.48 -24.67 -12.36
C THR A 185 11.97 -26.09 -12.17
N ALA A 186 11.07 -27.00 -11.76
CA ALA A 186 11.34 -28.42 -11.55
C ALA A 186 11.57 -29.17 -12.87
N GLY A 187 12.13 -28.50 -13.88
CA GLY A 187 12.20 -28.99 -15.25
C GLY A 187 13.19 -28.25 -16.15
N SER A 188 14.16 -27.49 -15.62
CA SER A 188 15.33 -27.12 -16.44
C SER A 188 16.39 -28.21 -16.28
N VAL A 189 16.09 -29.36 -16.86
CA VAL A 189 17.12 -30.29 -17.33
C VAL A 189 17.73 -29.65 -18.57
N GLY A 190 19.03 -29.42 -18.54
CA GLY A 190 19.82 -29.19 -19.74
C GLY A 190 19.89 -27.74 -20.24
N GLN A 191 20.76 -26.95 -19.63
CA GLN A 191 21.80 -26.28 -20.42
C GLN A 191 22.98 -25.99 -19.50
N SER A 192 23.76 -27.05 -19.29
CA SER A 192 25.15 -26.97 -18.91
C SER A 192 25.83 -25.98 -19.85
N ARG A 193 26.26 -24.84 -19.31
CA ARG A 193 27.38 -24.10 -19.89
C ARG A 193 28.59 -25.01 -19.77
N GLU A 194 28.90 -25.63 -20.90
CA GLU A 194 30.21 -26.16 -21.24
C GLU A 194 31.19 -24.98 -21.19
N SER A 195 31.71 -24.71 -19.98
CA SER A 195 33.02 -24.09 -19.83
C SER A 195 34.02 -25.24 -19.82
N GLU A 196 34.54 -25.46 -21.01
CA GLU A 196 35.80 -26.11 -21.31
C GLU A 196 36.86 -25.77 -20.26
N LEU A 197 37.11 -26.68 -19.33
CA LEU A 197 38.40 -26.76 -18.64
C LEU A 197 38.80 -28.22 -18.52
N THR A 198 39.82 -28.53 -19.31
CA THR A 198 40.59 -29.75 -19.36
C THR A 198 41.07 -30.17 -17.96
N ALA A 199 40.78 -31.39 -17.53
CA ALA A 199 41.75 -32.30 -16.89
C ALA A 199 41.10 -33.60 -16.37
N GLN A 200 41.47 -34.68 -17.05
CA GLN A 200 42.00 -35.90 -16.45
C GLN A 200 41.04 -36.83 -15.67
N VAL A 201 40.64 -37.87 -16.42
CA VAL A 201 40.10 -39.14 -15.97
C VAL A 201 41.03 -39.85 -14.99
N GLN A 202 40.49 -40.24 -13.83
CA GLN A 202 40.96 -41.40 -13.08
C GLN A 202 39.76 -42.33 -12.80
N PRO A 203 39.83 -43.61 -13.17
CA PRO A 203 38.82 -44.59 -12.82
C PRO A 203 39.21 -45.30 -11.53
N GLY A 204 38.28 -45.39 -10.57
CA GLY A 204 38.35 -46.35 -9.49
C GLY A 204 38.04 -45.78 -8.12
N SER A 205 36.79 -45.93 -7.68
CA SER A 205 36.52 -46.32 -6.30
C SER A 205 35.08 -46.80 -6.18
N ALA A 206 34.91 -48.06 -5.76
CA ALA A 206 33.63 -48.69 -5.44
C ALA A 206 33.01 -48.18 -4.12
N GLU A 207 33.55 -47.10 -3.55
CA GLU A 207 33.20 -46.57 -2.23
C GLU A 207 32.05 -45.53 -2.27
N ALA A 208 31.71 -45.02 -3.46
CA ALA A 208 30.62 -44.05 -3.63
C ALA A 208 29.20 -44.66 -3.50
N ALA A 209 29.05 -45.98 -3.64
CA ALA A 209 27.75 -46.64 -3.50
C ALA A 209 27.32 -46.80 -2.03
N ALA A 210 28.26 -46.89 -1.09
CA ALA A 210 27.96 -47.04 0.34
C ALA A 210 27.49 -45.72 0.98
N TYR A 211 27.97 -44.57 0.49
CA TYR A 211 27.60 -43.26 1.03
C TYR A 211 26.17 -42.82 0.65
N ALA A 212 25.68 -43.28 -0.51
CA ALA A 212 24.31 -43.00 -0.96
C ALA A 212 23.24 -43.76 -0.17
N GLN A 213 23.55 -44.96 0.35
CA GLN A 213 22.63 -45.71 1.21
C GLN A 213 22.58 -45.14 2.64
N ALA A 214 23.70 -44.66 3.18
CA ALA A 214 23.72 -44.05 4.52
C ALA A 214 22.89 -42.74 4.59
N GLN A 215 22.91 -41.91 3.55
CA GLN A 215 22.11 -40.66 3.53
C GLN A 215 20.61 -40.91 3.35
N ALA A 216 20.21 -42.00 2.69
CA ALA A 216 18.79 -42.34 2.51
C ALA A 216 18.14 -42.82 3.84
N GLU A 217 18.94 -43.38 4.75
CA GLU A 217 18.45 -43.90 6.03
C GLU A 217 18.36 -42.80 7.10
N GLU A 218 19.26 -41.81 7.07
CA GLU A 218 19.21 -40.63 7.94
C GLU A 218 18.01 -39.70 7.59
N ALA A 219 17.65 -39.58 6.31
CA ALA A 219 16.47 -38.85 5.87
C ALA A 219 15.15 -39.52 6.33
N ARG A 220 15.12 -40.85 6.51
CA ARG A 220 13.95 -41.56 7.04
C ARG A 220 13.77 -41.36 8.55
N GLN A 221 14.85 -41.22 9.30
CA GLN A 221 14.77 -40.99 10.75
C GLN A 221 14.34 -39.56 11.10
N GLN A 222 14.61 -38.57 10.24
CA GLN A 222 14.15 -37.20 10.45
C GLN A 222 12.65 -36.99 10.15
N ALA A 223 12.05 -37.83 9.31
CA ALA A 223 10.61 -37.76 9.00
C ALA A 223 9.71 -38.30 10.12
N SER A 224 10.23 -39.15 11.03
CA SER A 224 9.44 -39.71 12.14
C SER A 224 9.46 -38.86 13.43
N VAL A 225 10.23 -37.76 13.47
CA VAL A 225 10.31 -36.88 14.65
C VAL A 225 9.30 -35.72 14.57
N THR A 226 8.73 -35.45 13.39
CA THR A 226 7.84 -34.30 13.19
C THR A 226 6.40 -34.49 13.67
N GLU A 227 5.89 -35.71 13.82
CA GLU A 227 4.50 -35.94 14.25
C GLU A 227 4.32 -35.69 15.76
N ASP A 228 5.22 -36.22 16.60
CA ASP A 228 5.18 -36.03 18.06
C ASP A 228 5.42 -34.56 18.47
N GLU A 229 6.21 -33.79 17.71
CA GLU A 229 6.46 -32.38 18.01
C GLU A 229 5.32 -31.47 17.54
N GLN A 230 4.55 -31.89 16.54
CA GLN A 230 3.38 -31.17 16.06
C GLN A 230 2.20 -31.31 17.04
N GLU A 231 1.96 -32.51 17.57
CA GLU A 231 0.92 -32.74 18.59
C GLU A 231 1.23 -31.95 19.89
N ARG A 232 2.51 -31.89 20.28
CA ARG A 232 2.95 -31.10 21.45
C ARG A 232 2.81 -29.59 21.26
N ARG A 233 2.84 -29.09 20.02
CA ARG A 233 2.62 -27.67 19.70
C ARG A 233 1.14 -27.31 19.75
N GLU A 234 0.25 -28.18 19.30
CA GLU A 234 -1.19 -27.95 19.35
C GLU A 234 -1.69 -27.91 20.81
N GLU A 235 -1.18 -28.78 21.69
CA GLU A 235 -1.49 -28.76 23.13
C GLU A 235 -1.05 -27.44 23.80
N LEU A 236 0.07 -26.86 23.39
CA LEU A 236 0.57 -25.59 23.95
C LEU A 236 -0.25 -24.37 23.48
N VAL A 237 -0.79 -24.41 22.27
CA VAL A 237 -1.64 -23.34 21.73
C VAL A 237 -2.99 -23.32 22.44
N GLU A 238 -3.60 -24.49 22.69
CA GLU A 238 -4.87 -24.60 23.42
C GLU A 238 -4.72 -24.19 24.90
N LYS A 239 -3.57 -24.50 25.52
CA LYS A 239 -3.28 -24.07 26.90
C LYS A 239 -3.05 -22.56 27.03
N ALA A 240 -2.63 -21.88 25.96
CA ALA A 240 -2.41 -20.44 25.94
C ALA A 240 -3.70 -19.62 25.77
N THR A 241 -4.67 -20.12 25.01
CA THR A 241 -5.96 -19.43 24.80
C THR A 241 -6.85 -19.47 26.05
N ASN A 242 -6.79 -20.54 26.84
CA ASN A 242 -7.61 -20.69 28.05
C ASN A 242 -7.17 -19.81 29.25
N ARG A 243 -5.98 -19.16 29.18
CA ARG A 243 -5.50 -18.24 30.24
C ARG A 243 -5.85 -16.76 30.02
N ARG A 244 -6.55 -16.41 28.94
CA ARG A 244 -6.91 -15.00 28.61
C ARG A 244 -8.27 -14.55 29.14
N GLY A 245 -8.76 -15.16 30.20
CA GLY A 245 -10.00 -14.78 30.91
C GLY A 245 -9.81 -13.81 32.09
N VAL A 246 -8.72 -13.05 32.16
CA VAL A 246 -8.52 -12.05 33.23
C VAL A 246 -8.96 -10.68 32.73
N SER A 247 -10.09 -10.22 33.23
CA SER A 247 -10.63 -8.88 33.02
C SER A 247 -9.72 -7.86 33.68
N TYR A 248 -9.21 -6.91 32.89
CA TYR A 248 -8.53 -5.73 33.44
C TYR A 248 -9.59 -4.65 33.68
N THR A 249 -10.06 -4.52 34.91
CA THR A 249 -10.71 -3.30 35.39
C THR A 249 -9.66 -2.18 35.42
N VAL A 250 -9.78 -1.22 34.51
CA VAL A 250 -8.95 -0.02 34.47
C VAL A 250 -9.40 0.93 35.57
N GLU A 251 -8.75 0.87 36.73
CA GLU A 251 -8.85 1.91 37.75
C GLU A 251 -8.04 3.14 37.34
N LYS A 252 -8.74 4.27 37.21
CA LYS A 252 -8.16 5.61 37.06
C LYS A 252 -7.45 6.01 38.35
N SER A 253 -6.12 5.87 38.38
CA SER A 253 -5.27 6.55 39.35
C SER A 253 -4.80 7.88 38.79
N SER A 254 -5.46 8.96 39.21
CA SER A 254 -4.92 10.32 39.16
C SER A 254 -3.70 10.40 40.07
N GLN A 255 -2.50 10.48 39.49
CA GLN A 255 -1.36 11.07 40.19
C GLN A 255 -0.75 12.19 39.37
N VAL A 256 -0.93 13.39 39.93
CA VAL A 256 -0.37 14.66 39.52
C VAL A 256 1.12 14.64 39.87
N HIS A 257 1.99 14.44 38.89
CA HIS A 257 3.38 14.86 39.00
C HIS A 257 3.58 16.16 38.22
N ARG A 258 3.65 17.27 38.96
CA ARG A 258 4.18 18.56 38.50
C ARG A 258 5.64 18.36 38.11
N ILE A 259 5.92 18.29 36.82
CA ILE A 259 7.27 18.50 36.27
C ILE A 259 7.37 19.96 35.89
N ILE A 260 8.22 20.67 36.61
CA ILE A 260 8.65 22.04 36.35
C ILE A 260 9.41 22.02 35.01
N ARG A 261 8.82 22.57 33.94
CA ARG A 261 9.54 22.87 32.69
C ARG A 261 10.11 24.29 32.77
N PRO A 262 11.40 24.51 32.45
CA PRO A 262 11.93 25.85 32.25
C PRO A 262 11.37 26.47 30.96
N ALA A 263 11.22 27.79 30.99
CA ALA A 263 10.67 28.62 29.94
C ALA A 263 11.38 28.40 28.59
N SER A 264 10.68 27.78 27.63
CA SER A 264 11.08 27.86 26.22
C SER A 264 10.38 29.06 25.59
N THR A 265 11.19 29.99 25.11
CA THR A 265 10.81 31.13 24.29
C THR A 265 9.99 30.68 23.08
N SER A 266 8.68 30.94 23.11
CA SER A 266 7.79 30.75 21.97
C SER A 266 8.15 31.75 20.87
N ARG A 267 8.84 31.27 19.84
CA ARG A 267 9.02 31.98 18.58
C ARG A 267 7.74 31.84 17.77
N THR A 268 6.94 32.89 17.75
CA THR A 268 5.74 33.02 16.92
C THR A 268 6.16 32.95 15.45
N VAL A 269 5.94 31.81 14.81
CA VAL A 269 6.03 31.67 13.36
C VAL A 269 4.64 31.97 12.81
N SER A 270 4.52 33.13 12.17
CA SER A 270 3.33 33.52 11.41
C SER A 270 2.99 32.47 10.36
N ALA A 271 1.81 31.87 10.47
CA ALA A 271 1.26 30.99 9.45
C ALA A 271 0.95 31.78 8.16
N PRO A 272 1.26 31.25 6.97
CA PRO A 272 0.84 31.88 5.72
C PRO A 272 -0.67 31.75 5.53
N ALA A 273 -1.35 32.90 5.47
CA ALA A 273 -2.78 33.06 5.29
C ALA A 273 -3.21 32.79 3.84
N ASN A 274 -3.24 31.53 3.41
CA ASN A 274 -3.78 31.16 2.09
C ASN A 274 -4.43 29.76 2.07
N THR A 275 -5.35 29.51 3.00
CA THR A 275 -6.40 28.49 2.80
C THR A 275 -7.62 29.17 2.16
N PRO A 276 -8.12 28.71 1.00
CA PRO A 276 -9.34 29.24 0.42
C PRO A 276 -10.49 29.01 1.42
N ARG A 277 -11.10 30.10 1.88
CA ARG A 277 -12.35 30.04 2.65
C ARG A 277 -13.39 29.31 1.79
N GLY A 278 -13.88 28.17 2.27
CA GLY A 278 -15.07 27.55 1.70
C GLY A 278 -16.25 28.52 1.73
N PRO A 279 -17.25 28.34 0.84
CA PRO A 279 -18.41 29.22 0.76
C PRO A 279 -19.14 29.23 2.10
N THR A 280 -19.15 30.39 2.75
CA THR A 280 -19.84 30.63 4.04
C THR A 280 -21.35 30.75 3.89
N ASP A 281 -21.86 30.78 2.66
CA ASP A 281 -23.28 30.89 2.37
C ASP A 281 -23.83 29.59 1.75
N PRO A 282 -24.75 28.89 2.43
CA PRO A 282 -25.36 27.67 1.89
C PRO A 282 -26.15 27.93 0.58
N ALA A 283 -26.61 29.16 0.33
CA ALA A 283 -27.26 29.51 -0.93
C ALA A 283 -26.28 29.53 -2.11
N GLU A 284 -25.03 29.97 -1.87
CA GLU A 284 -23.98 29.99 -2.89
C GLU A 284 -23.47 28.57 -3.21
N ALA A 285 -23.43 27.69 -2.20
CA ALA A 285 -23.13 26.26 -2.40
C ALA A 285 -24.16 25.57 -3.30
N ALA A 286 -25.46 25.86 -3.10
CA ALA A 286 -26.54 25.32 -3.94
C ALA A 286 -26.48 25.84 -5.38
N ALA A 287 -26.11 27.11 -5.59
CA ALA A 287 -25.94 27.70 -6.93
C ALA A 287 -24.75 27.08 -7.69
N ASN A 288 -23.63 26.85 -7.00
CA ASN A 288 -22.46 26.21 -7.59
C ASN A 288 -22.69 24.73 -7.92
N ALA A 289 -23.46 24.01 -7.10
CA ALA A 289 -23.87 22.63 -7.38
C ALA A 289 -24.73 22.55 -8.66
N LYS A 290 -25.70 23.45 -8.84
CA LYS A 290 -26.52 23.51 -10.07
C LYS A 290 -25.69 23.82 -11.31
N LYS A 291 -24.68 24.68 -11.18
CA LYS A 291 -23.77 25.02 -12.28
C LYS A 291 -22.88 23.85 -12.69
N LEU A 292 -22.38 23.06 -11.72
CA LEU A 292 -21.65 21.81 -11.99
C LEU A 292 -22.54 20.78 -12.68
N LEU A 293 -23.81 20.67 -12.29
CA LEU A 293 -24.76 19.74 -12.88
C LEU A 293 -25.00 20.06 -14.37
N SER A 294 -25.16 21.34 -14.72
CA SER A 294 -25.29 21.80 -16.11
C SER A 294 -24.04 21.50 -16.96
N VAL A 295 -22.84 21.59 -16.38
CA VAL A 295 -21.59 21.25 -17.08
C VAL A 295 -21.49 19.74 -17.31
N MET A 296 -21.96 18.92 -16.37
CA MET A 296 -21.95 17.45 -16.52
C MET A 296 -23.00 16.93 -17.51
N GLU A 297 -24.19 17.53 -17.58
CA GLU A 297 -25.23 17.18 -18.57
C GLU A 297 -24.77 17.41 -20.01
N SER A 298 -23.84 18.36 -20.23
CA SER A 298 -23.29 18.63 -21.56
C SER A 298 -22.20 17.63 -22.01
N ASN A 299 -21.84 16.64 -21.18
CA ASN A 299 -20.74 15.72 -21.46
C ASN A 299 -21.25 14.27 -21.68
N PRO A 300 -21.40 13.80 -22.93
CA PRO A 300 -22.05 12.52 -23.25
C PRO A 300 -21.28 11.29 -22.77
N ALA A 301 -19.99 11.43 -22.43
CA ALA A 301 -19.15 10.33 -21.94
C ALA A 301 -19.45 9.93 -20.47
N LEU A 302 -20.15 10.78 -19.70
CA LEU A 302 -20.49 10.51 -18.30
C LEU A 302 -21.94 10.02 -18.11
N ASN A 303 -22.71 9.93 -19.19
CA ASN A 303 -24.13 9.51 -19.19
C ASN A 303 -24.29 7.98 -19.16
N SER A 304 -23.53 7.32 -18.29
CA SER A 304 -23.77 5.93 -17.91
C SER A 304 -25.00 5.89 -17.00
N SER A 305 -25.95 5.01 -17.28
CA SER A 305 -27.16 4.78 -16.48
C SER A 305 -26.87 4.62 -14.98
N ALA A 306 -25.70 4.10 -14.60
CA ALA A 306 -25.31 3.93 -13.20
C ALA A 306 -24.97 5.26 -12.50
N ASN A 307 -24.44 6.26 -13.24
CA ASN A 307 -24.15 7.57 -12.67
C ASN A 307 -25.42 8.38 -12.44
N LYS A 308 -26.45 8.18 -13.28
CA LYS A 308 -27.74 8.87 -13.13
C LYS A 308 -28.44 8.49 -11.82
N GLU A 309 -28.47 7.20 -11.49
CA GLU A 309 -29.09 6.71 -10.25
C GLU A 309 -28.35 7.19 -9.00
N ASN A 310 -27.01 7.19 -9.02
CA ASN A 310 -26.21 7.71 -7.89
C ASN A 310 -26.40 9.22 -7.71
N MET A 311 -26.62 9.96 -8.80
CA MET A 311 -26.87 11.39 -8.74
C MET A 311 -28.29 11.71 -8.22
N GLU A 312 -29.31 10.94 -8.61
CA GLU A 312 -30.67 11.08 -8.05
C GLU A 312 -30.68 10.79 -6.53
N LYS A 313 -29.91 9.79 -6.07
CA LYS A 313 -29.74 9.53 -4.64
C LYS A 313 -29.07 10.69 -3.90
N LEU A 314 -28.04 11.31 -4.48
CA LEU A 314 -27.38 12.48 -3.87
C LEU A 314 -28.30 13.71 -3.81
N LEU A 315 -29.13 13.93 -4.83
CA LEU A 315 -30.11 15.01 -4.83
C LEU A 315 -31.18 14.80 -3.75
N SER A 316 -31.68 13.57 -3.61
CA SER A 316 -32.63 13.22 -2.53
C SER A 316 -32.06 13.44 -1.12
N VAL A 317 -30.77 13.13 -0.92
CA VAL A 317 -30.09 13.38 0.36
C VAL A 317 -29.94 14.89 0.62
N LEU A 318 -29.57 15.68 -0.39
CA LEU A 318 -29.46 17.14 -0.23
C LEU A 318 -30.81 17.81 0.04
N GLU A 319 -31.88 17.32 -0.57
CA GLU A 319 -33.23 17.84 -0.37
C GLU A 319 -33.73 17.54 1.05
N SER A 320 -33.55 16.31 1.54
CA SER A 320 -33.88 15.96 2.93
C SER A 320 -33.08 16.75 3.97
N MET A 321 -31.80 17.05 3.71
CA MET A 321 -31.00 17.92 4.58
C MET A 321 -31.49 19.38 4.58
N SER A 322 -32.12 19.84 3.50
CA SER A 322 -32.67 21.19 3.41
C SER A 322 -34.00 21.33 4.16
N GLU A 323 -34.83 20.28 4.14
CA GLU A 323 -36.09 20.22 4.91
C GLU A 323 -35.81 20.18 6.42
N GLU A 324 -34.86 19.35 6.87
CA GLU A 324 -34.51 19.24 8.29
C GLU A 324 -34.00 20.57 8.88
N LYS A 325 -33.34 21.39 8.06
CA LYS A 325 -32.83 22.70 8.49
C LYS A 325 -33.94 23.75 8.62
N ASN A 326 -35.00 23.66 7.80
CA ASN A 326 -36.14 24.56 7.90
C ASN A 326 -36.94 24.25 9.18
N ASP A 327 -37.17 22.97 9.49
CA ASP A 327 -37.86 22.53 10.71
C ASP A 327 -37.10 22.94 11.98
N ALA A 328 -35.76 22.83 11.95
CA ALA A 328 -34.91 23.27 13.06
C ALA A 328 -34.93 24.80 13.27
N SER A 329 -35.16 25.58 12.21
CA SER A 329 -35.24 27.05 12.29
C SER A 329 -36.59 27.53 12.84
N GLU A 330 -37.68 26.83 12.54
CA GLU A 330 -39.02 27.16 13.05
C GLU A 330 -39.13 26.86 14.55
N ALA A 331 -38.56 25.74 15.02
CA ALA A 331 -38.48 25.40 16.43
C ALA A 331 -37.63 26.37 17.27
N ALA A 332 -36.74 27.14 16.65
CA ALA A 332 -35.93 28.16 17.30
C ALA A 332 -36.60 29.54 17.38
N SER A 333 -37.66 29.78 16.57
CA SER A 333 -38.37 31.06 16.55
C SER A 333 -39.50 31.15 17.60
N ASP A 334 -39.88 30.03 18.23
CA ASP A 334 -40.99 29.95 19.19
C ASP A 334 -40.51 29.90 20.66
N LYS A 335 -39.24 30.23 20.91
CA LYS A 335 -38.62 30.36 22.25
C LYS A 335 -38.08 31.77 22.48
#